data_AF-M9YT73-F1
#
_entry.id   AF-M9YT73-F1
#
_cell.length_a   1.000
_cell.length_b   1.000
_cell.length_c   1.000
_cell.angle_alpha   90.00
_cell.angle_beta   90.00
_cell.angle_gamma   90.00
#
_symmetry.space_group_name_H-M   'P 1'
#
loop_
_entity.id
_entity.type
_entity.pdbx_description
1 polymer ?
#
loop_
_entity_poly.entity_id
_entity_poly.type
_entity_poly.pdbx_seq_one_letter_code
_entity_poly.pdbx_strand_id
1 'polypeptide(L)'
;MMLAYPIKPDLTPGDPVELIDGAPVSATEMTLSVPPAVPEGVGVYYDRATRQWIVSAEPLVEEPADYGTIVTVLAFRQRFSLAERQAIEMGALDDPAGTVEERARAAALRVHQADLAAAAFVDLGAVETRAGVQQMEAFGLLAAGRAAEILDTPVQTHELP
;
A
#
# COMPACT_ATOMS: atom_id res chain seq x y z
N MET A 1 6.96 3.38 18.95
CA MET A 1 6.39 2.42 17.97
C MET A 1 5.81 1.26 18.77
N MET A 2 4.50 1.27 18.95
CA MET A 2 3.72 0.35 19.78
C MET A 2 3.23 -0.78 18.87
N LEU A 3 3.55 -2.04 19.18
CA LEU A 3 3.04 -3.19 18.43
C LEU A 3 1.81 -3.71 19.17
N ALA A 4 0.66 -3.64 18.53
CA ALA A 4 -0.57 -4.25 19.01
C ALA A 4 -0.67 -5.68 18.45
N TYR A 5 -0.85 -6.66 19.33
CA TYR A 5 -1.17 -8.03 18.95
C TYR A 5 -2.61 -8.32 19.40
N PRO A 6 -3.50 -8.77 18.51
CA PRO A 6 -4.85 -9.14 18.93
C PRO A 6 -4.78 -10.36 19.83
N ILE A 7 -5.23 -10.19 21.07
CA ILE A 7 -5.35 -11.27 22.04
C ILE A 7 -6.68 -11.99 21.76
N LYS A 8 -6.72 -13.33 21.85
CA LYS A 8 -7.97 -14.10 21.72
C LYS A 8 -9.02 -13.54 22.71
N PRO A 9 -10.28 -13.38 22.29
CA PRO A 9 -11.32 -12.74 23.11
C PRO A 9 -11.68 -13.49 24.41
N ASP A 10 -11.22 -14.75 24.58
CA ASP A 10 -11.71 -15.66 25.62
C ASP A 10 -10.61 -16.12 26.60
N LEU A 11 -9.63 -15.26 26.96
CA LEU A 11 -8.63 -15.64 27.96
C LEU A 11 -9.17 -15.54 29.39
N THR A 12 -9.07 -16.64 30.12
CA THR A 12 -9.33 -16.70 31.57
C THR A 12 -8.03 -16.51 32.37
N PRO A 13 -8.11 -16.04 33.63
CA PRO A 13 -6.94 -15.89 34.48
C PRO A 13 -6.17 -17.22 34.64
N GLY A 14 -4.93 -17.26 34.15
CA GLY A 14 -4.10 -18.46 34.15
C GLY A 14 -3.92 -19.12 32.78
N ASP A 15 -4.61 -18.65 31.74
CA ASP A 15 -4.42 -19.18 30.40
C ASP A 15 -3.06 -18.77 29.80
N PRO A 16 -2.31 -19.72 29.20
CA PRO A 16 -1.06 -19.41 28.54
C PRO A 16 -1.33 -18.63 27.24
N VAL A 17 -0.68 -17.46 27.10
CA VAL A 17 -0.72 -16.67 25.86
C VAL A 17 0.46 -17.08 24.99
N GLU A 18 0.18 -17.75 23.87
CA GLU A 18 1.21 -18.10 22.90
C GLU A 18 1.62 -16.88 22.08
N LEU A 19 2.91 -16.54 22.11
CA LEU A 19 3.51 -15.56 21.21
C LEU A 19 3.54 -16.15 19.81
N ILE A 20 2.68 -15.70 18.90
CA ILE A 20 2.86 -15.96 17.47
C ILE A 20 3.89 -14.96 16.96
N ASP A 21 5.15 -15.23 17.25
CA ASP A 21 6.28 -14.64 16.55
C ASP A 21 7.22 -15.78 16.17
N GLY A 22 7.58 -15.87 14.90
CA GLY A 22 8.31 -16.98 14.28
C GLY A 22 9.77 -17.11 14.71
N ALA A 23 10.11 -16.83 15.97
CA ALA A 23 11.42 -17.06 16.55
C ALA A 23 11.27 -17.68 17.95
N PRO A 24 12.03 -18.75 18.29
CA PRO A 24 11.93 -19.42 19.58
C PRO A 24 12.60 -18.57 20.65
N VAL A 25 11.89 -17.56 21.16
CA VAL A 25 12.24 -16.98 22.45
C VAL A 25 11.70 -17.92 23.51
N SER A 26 12.60 -18.45 24.32
CA SER A 26 12.32 -19.33 25.46
C SER A 26 11.10 -18.80 26.20
N ALA A 27 10.01 -19.58 26.20
CA ALA A 27 8.74 -19.23 26.80
C ALA A 27 8.97 -18.94 28.29
N THR A 28 9.13 -17.66 28.63
CA THR A 28 9.15 -17.21 30.00
C THR A 28 7.70 -17.23 30.43
N GLU A 29 7.29 -18.27 31.16
CA GLU A 29 5.98 -18.33 31.79
C GLU A 29 5.81 -17.08 32.65
N MET A 30 4.95 -16.16 32.20
CA MET A 30 4.69 -14.91 32.90
C MET A 30 3.25 -14.92 33.36
N THR A 31 3.05 -14.93 34.67
CA THR A 31 1.72 -14.82 35.28
C THR A 31 1.25 -13.36 35.16
N LEU A 32 0.33 -13.10 34.24
CA LEU A 32 -0.37 -11.82 34.19
C LEU A 32 -1.33 -11.74 35.39
N SER A 33 -1.13 -10.74 36.26
CA SER A 33 -2.16 -10.35 37.23
C SER A 33 -3.22 -9.54 36.50
N VAL A 34 -4.16 -10.25 35.89
CA VAL A 34 -5.33 -9.64 35.23
C VAL A 34 -6.35 -9.29 36.33
N PRO A 35 -6.83 -8.03 36.44
CA PRO A 35 -7.93 -7.73 37.34
C PRO A 35 -9.16 -8.55 36.95
N PRO A 36 -10.00 -8.99 37.91
CA PRO A 36 -11.06 -9.99 37.70
C PRO A 36 -12.17 -9.57 36.73
N ALA A 37 -12.16 -8.32 36.27
CA ALA A 37 -13.01 -7.83 35.20
C ALA A 37 -12.18 -6.89 34.32
N VAL A 38 -11.77 -7.38 33.16
CA VAL A 38 -11.26 -6.54 32.07
C VAL A 38 -12.51 -6.10 31.30
N PRO A 39 -12.88 -4.80 31.30
CA PRO A 39 -13.98 -4.33 30.47
C PRO A 39 -13.76 -4.73 29.01
N GLU A 40 -14.82 -5.07 28.28
CA GLU A 40 -14.73 -5.24 26.83
C GLU A 40 -14.09 -3.98 26.22
N GLY A 41 -13.05 -4.17 25.40
CA GLY A 41 -12.30 -3.07 24.77
C GLY A 41 -10.99 -2.67 25.46
N VAL A 42 -10.59 -3.34 26.54
CA VAL A 42 -9.29 -3.13 27.18
C VAL A 42 -8.23 -4.05 26.58
N GLY A 43 -7.21 -3.46 25.96
CA GLY A 43 -6.06 -4.17 25.39
C GLY A 43 -4.85 -4.19 26.32
N VAL A 44 -4.01 -5.23 26.21
CA VAL A 44 -2.69 -5.29 26.84
C VAL A 44 -1.65 -4.95 25.76
N TYR A 45 -0.81 -3.94 26.01
CA TYR A 45 0.17 -3.46 25.04
C TYR A 45 1.58 -3.45 25.63
N TYR A 46 2.57 -3.79 24.79
CA TYR A 46 3.98 -3.72 25.20
C TYR A 46 4.56 -2.34 24.88
N ASP A 47 4.90 -1.59 25.92
CA ASP A 47 5.65 -0.35 25.79
C ASP A 47 7.15 -0.67 25.65
N ARG A 48 7.68 -0.46 24.45
CA ARG A 48 9.10 -0.69 24.15
C ARG A 48 10.04 0.30 24.83
N ALA A 49 9.57 1.48 25.22
CA ALA A 49 10.39 2.49 25.89
C ALA A 49 10.65 2.11 27.35
N THR A 50 9.63 1.61 28.04
CA THR A 50 9.70 1.22 29.45
C THR A 50 9.94 -0.28 29.64
N ARG A 51 9.79 -1.08 28.57
CA ARG A 51 9.81 -2.56 28.59
C ARG A 51 8.75 -3.15 29.52
N GLN A 52 7.62 -2.46 29.65
CA GLN A 52 6.50 -2.89 30.51
C GLN A 52 5.25 -3.17 29.68
N TRP A 53 4.41 -4.05 30.22
CA TRP A 53 3.08 -4.31 29.70
C TRP A 53 2.09 -3.35 30.36
N ILE A 54 1.31 -2.63 29.55
CA ILE A 54 0.33 -1.64 30.02
C ILE A 54 -1.07 -2.12 29.62
N VAL A 55 -2.00 -2.07 30.57
CA VAL A 55 -3.43 -2.31 30.35
C VAL A 55 -4.08 -0.95 30.11
N SER A 56 -4.60 -0.71 28.90
CA SER A 56 -5.29 0.56 28.59
C SER A 56 -6.77 0.30 28.32
N ALA A 57 -7.63 1.09 28.96
CA ALA A 57 -9.08 1.02 28.83
C ALA A 57 -9.65 1.88 27.69
N GLU A 58 -8.79 2.60 26.98
CA GLU A 58 -9.20 3.42 25.83
C GLU A 58 -9.11 2.56 24.55
N PRO A 59 -10.22 2.38 23.81
CA PRO A 59 -10.15 1.73 22.51
C PRO A 59 -9.23 2.54 21.61
N LEU A 60 -8.25 1.89 20.99
CA LEU A 60 -7.48 2.47 19.91
C LEU A 60 -8.47 2.75 18.76
N VAL A 61 -8.97 3.99 18.68
CA VAL A 61 -9.60 4.49 17.48
C VAL A 61 -8.47 4.68 16.49
N GLU A 62 -8.22 3.68 15.65
CA GLU A 62 -7.36 3.87 14.48
C GLU A 62 -8.06 4.91 13.60
N GLU A 63 -7.58 6.16 13.65
CA GLU A 63 -8.05 7.18 12.70
C GLU A 63 -7.85 6.61 11.29
N PRO A 64 -8.86 6.71 10.41
CA PRO A 64 -8.71 6.21 9.05
C PRO A 64 -7.49 6.91 8.43
N ALA A 65 -6.53 6.12 7.98
CA ALA A 65 -5.33 6.67 7.34
C ALA A 65 -5.74 7.58 6.17
N ASP A 66 -5.29 8.84 6.19
CA ASP A 66 -5.46 9.75 5.06
C ASP A 66 -4.40 9.41 4.00
N TYR A 67 -4.86 8.79 2.92
CA TYR A 67 -4.02 8.39 1.80
C TYR A 67 -3.85 9.48 0.74
N GLY A 68 -4.57 10.61 0.84
CA GLY A 68 -4.48 11.70 -0.14
C GLY A 68 -4.63 11.23 -1.60
N THR A 69 -3.57 11.38 -2.38
CA THR A 69 -3.47 11.00 -3.81
C THR A 69 -2.85 9.61 -4.05
N ILE A 70 -2.59 8.85 -2.99
CA ILE A 70 -1.98 7.53 -3.07
C ILE A 70 -3.06 6.48 -3.37
N VAL A 71 -2.81 5.68 -4.40
CA VAL A 71 -3.66 4.58 -4.84
C VAL A 71 -2.87 3.27 -4.96
N THR A 72 -3.57 2.14 -4.94
CA THR A 72 -2.96 0.86 -5.30
C THR A 72 -2.47 0.88 -6.76
N VAL A 73 -1.47 0.06 -7.05
CA VAL A 73 -0.99 -0.16 -8.42
C VAL A 73 -2.12 -0.65 -9.33
N LEU A 74 -3.01 -1.51 -8.81
CA LEU A 74 -4.15 -2.01 -9.56
C LEU A 74 -5.13 -0.89 -9.92
N ALA A 75 -5.48 -0.04 -8.96
CA ALA A 75 -6.39 1.09 -9.19
C ALA A 75 -5.83 2.05 -10.24
N PHE A 76 -4.55 2.43 -10.12
CA PHE A 76 -3.89 3.25 -11.14
C PHE A 76 -4.00 2.64 -12.54
N ARG A 77 -3.73 1.34 -12.69
CA ARG A 77 -3.88 0.64 -13.99
C ARG A 77 -5.32 0.60 -14.48
N GLN A 78 -6.30 0.54 -13.59
CA GLN A 78 -7.73 0.52 -13.92
C GLN A 78 -8.27 1.90 -14.34
N ARG A 79 -7.55 2.99 -14.03
CA ARG A 79 -7.86 4.32 -14.58
C ARG A 79 -7.64 4.41 -16.09
N PHE A 80 -6.83 3.51 -16.66
CA PHE A 80 -6.67 3.34 -18.11
C PHE A 80 -7.70 2.35 -18.66
N SER A 81 -8.27 2.67 -19.82
CA SER A 81 -9.10 1.74 -20.56
C SER A 81 -8.29 0.52 -21.01
N LEU A 82 -8.98 -0.56 -21.38
CA LEU A 82 -8.30 -1.74 -21.93
C LEU A 82 -7.54 -1.42 -23.23
N ALA A 83 -8.12 -0.59 -24.10
CA ALA A 83 -7.51 -0.18 -25.36
C ALA A 83 -6.24 0.65 -25.14
N GLU A 84 -6.26 1.58 -24.18
CA GLU A 84 -5.07 2.37 -23.79
C GLU A 84 -3.95 1.48 -23.27
N ARG A 85 -4.28 0.53 -22.38
CA ARG A 85 -3.29 -0.43 -21.85
C ARG A 85 -2.69 -1.29 -22.96
N GLN A 86 -3.50 -1.74 -23.92
CA GLN A 86 -3.01 -2.49 -25.08
C GLN A 86 -2.12 -1.62 -25.97
N ALA A 87 -2.49 -0.35 -26.22
CA ALA A 87 -1.68 0.56 -27.01
C ALA A 87 -0.31 0.82 -26.35
N ILE A 88 -0.27 1.00 -25.03
CA ILE A 88 0.96 1.12 -24.26
C ILE A 88 1.82 -0.14 -24.39
N GLU A 89 1.24 -1.32 -24.23
CA GLU A 89 1.96 -2.60 -24.37
C GLU A 89 2.54 -2.79 -25.77
N MET A 90 1.74 -2.52 -26.81
CA MET A 90 2.21 -2.60 -28.19
C MET A 90 3.26 -1.55 -28.51
N GLY A 91 3.12 -0.33 -27.98
CA GLY A 91 4.09 0.76 -28.13
C GLY A 91 5.43 0.51 -27.43
N ALA A 92 5.45 -0.37 -26.42
CA ALA A 92 6.66 -0.77 -25.69
C ALA A 92 7.53 -1.77 -26.47
N LEU A 93 7.02 -2.35 -27.57
CA LEU A 93 7.76 -3.28 -28.42
C LEU A 93 8.84 -2.53 -29.22
N ASP A 94 10.09 -2.98 -29.09
CA ASP A 94 11.21 -2.43 -29.84
C ASP A 94 11.20 -2.95 -31.28
N ASP A 95 11.17 -2.02 -32.25
CA ASP A 95 11.45 -2.34 -33.65
C ASP A 95 12.93 -2.07 -33.96
N PRO A 96 13.77 -3.09 -34.16
CA PRO A 96 15.18 -2.89 -34.45
C PRO A 96 15.43 -2.18 -35.79
N ALA A 97 14.47 -2.17 -36.71
CA ALA A 97 14.53 -1.42 -37.96
C ALA A 97 14.01 0.03 -37.82
N GLY A 98 13.40 0.37 -36.69
CA GLY A 98 12.89 1.71 -36.39
C GLY A 98 14.01 2.74 -36.16
N THR A 99 13.62 4.01 -36.16
CA THR A 99 14.53 5.13 -35.86
C THR A 99 14.99 5.07 -34.40
N VAL A 100 16.14 5.70 -34.11
CA VAL A 100 16.65 5.81 -32.73
C VAL A 100 15.61 6.42 -31.78
N GLU A 101 14.82 7.38 -32.27
CA GLU A 101 13.77 8.02 -31.48
C GLU A 101 12.62 7.06 -31.16
N GLU A 102 12.11 6.31 -32.14
CA GLU A 102 11.06 5.31 -31.92
C GLU A 102 11.50 4.22 -30.94
N ARG A 103 12.73 3.75 -31.07
CA ARG A 103 13.32 2.77 -30.16
C ARG A 103 13.51 3.33 -28.74
N ALA A 104 13.90 4.59 -28.62
CA ALA A 104 14.01 5.28 -27.34
C ALA A 104 12.64 5.44 -26.66
N ARG A 105 11.58 5.74 -27.42
CA ARG A 105 10.19 5.78 -26.91
C ARG A 105 9.75 4.42 -26.38
N ALA A 106 9.96 3.35 -27.15
CA ALA A 106 9.66 1.98 -26.72
C ALA A 106 10.44 1.58 -25.46
N ALA A 107 11.73 1.96 -25.37
CA ALA A 107 12.53 1.74 -24.17
C ALA A 107 12.00 2.52 -22.94
N ALA A 108 11.60 3.78 -23.12
CA ALA A 108 11.01 4.58 -22.05
C ALA A 108 9.73 3.95 -21.51
N LEU A 109 8.84 3.45 -22.38
CA LEU A 109 7.63 2.76 -21.96
C LEU A 109 7.93 1.50 -21.14
N ARG A 110 8.92 0.69 -21.56
CA ARG A 110 9.34 -0.50 -20.81
C ARG A 110 9.89 -0.16 -19.43
N VAL A 111 10.63 0.95 -19.30
CA VAL A 111 11.10 1.45 -18.00
C VAL A 111 9.91 1.82 -17.12
N HIS A 112 8.98 2.62 -17.62
CA HIS A 112 7.76 3.00 -16.87
C HIS A 112 6.94 1.78 -16.43
N GLN A 113 6.81 0.76 -17.29
CA GLN A 113 6.13 -0.49 -16.94
C GLN A 113 6.85 -1.28 -15.84
N ALA A 114 8.18 -1.32 -15.89
CA ALA A 114 9.00 -2.01 -14.89
C ALA A 114 8.93 -1.29 -13.53
N ASP A 115 9.01 0.04 -13.53
CA ASP A 115 8.88 0.86 -12.32
C ASP A 115 7.49 0.67 -11.68
N LEU A 116 6.43 0.69 -12.50
CA LEU A 116 5.07 0.44 -12.02
C LEU A 116 4.89 -0.98 -11.45
N ALA A 117 5.54 -1.98 -12.05
CA ALA A 117 5.49 -3.36 -11.56
C ALA A 117 6.25 -3.56 -10.24
N ALA A 118 7.28 -2.74 -9.99
CA ALA A 118 8.06 -2.77 -8.75
C ALA A 118 7.46 -1.89 -7.63
N ALA A 119 6.52 -1.00 -7.97
CA ALA A 119 5.91 -0.08 -7.02
C ALA A 119 5.00 -0.81 -6.00
N ALA A 120 5.00 -0.34 -4.75
CA ALA A 120 4.04 -0.79 -3.74
C ALA A 120 2.69 -0.06 -3.87
N PHE A 121 2.75 1.21 -4.26
CA PHE A 121 1.62 2.12 -4.45
C PHE A 121 2.00 3.18 -5.48
N VAL A 122 1.01 3.91 -5.98
CA VAL A 122 1.21 5.01 -6.91
C VAL A 122 0.66 6.29 -6.30
N ASP A 123 1.48 7.33 -6.25
CA ASP A 123 1.02 8.68 -5.93
C ASP A 123 0.69 9.44 -7.21
N LEU A 124 -0.58 9.81 -7.40
CA LEU A 124 -1.05 10.57 -8.57
C LEU A 124 -0.57 12.04 -8.56
N GLY A 125 -0.21 12.54 -7.38
CA GLY A 125 0.33 13.88 -7.17
C GLY A 125 1.84 13.97 -7.45
N ALA A 126 2.55 12.84 -7.51
CA ALA A 126 3.98 12.82 -7.78
C ALA A 126 4.31 13.39 -9.16
N VAL A 127 5.35 14.21 -9.23
CA VAL A 127 5.77 14.90 -10.47
C VAL A 127 6.18 13.89 -11.54
N GLU A 128 6.82 12.80 -11.13
CA GLU A 128 7.29 11.71 -11.97
C GLU A 128 6.12 10.92 -12.56
N THR A 129 5.13 10.56 -11.74
CA THR A 129 3.88 9.93 -12.19
C THR A 129 3.20 10.79 -13.24
N ARG A 130 3.07 12.10 -12.97
CA ARG A 130 2.46 13.04 -13.90
C ARG A 130 3.22 13.14 -15.21
N ALA A 131 4.53 13.30 -15.15
CA ALA A 131 5.38 13.39 -16.34
C ALA A 131 5.28 12.11 -17.19
N GLY A 132 5.25 10.93 -16.57
CA GLY A 132 5.10 9.66 -17.27
C GLY A 132 3.78 9.55 -18.06
N VAL A 133 2.65 9.88 -17.43
CA VAL A 133 1.33 9.82 -18.09
C VAL A 133 1.20 10.90 -19.17
N GLN A 134 1.71 12.11 -18.95
CA GLN A 134 1.75 13.17 -19.96
C GLN A 134 2.62 12.79 -21.16
N GLN A 135 3.71 12.07 -20.92
CA GLN A 135 4.56 11.56 -22.00
C GLN A 135 3.83 10.50 -22.84
N MET A 136 3.01 9.64 -22.23
CA MET A 136 2.18 8.67 -22.97
C MET A 136 1.17 9.38 -23.87
N GLU A 137 0.58 10.48 -23.42
CA GLU A 137 -0.27 11.35 -24.23
C GLU A 137 0.51 12.03 -25.37
N ALA A 138 1.70 12.55 -25.09
CA ALA A 138 2.56 13.15 -26.11
C ALA A 138 3.01 12.14 -27.19
N PHE A 139 3.13 10.87 -26.83
CA PHE A 139 3.40 9.76 -27.77
C PHE A 139 2.16 9.32 -28.55
N GLY A 140 0.99 9.90 -28.27
CA GLY A 140 -0.27 9.54 -28.93
C GLY A 140 -0.86 8.21 -28.46
N LEU A 141 -0.38 7.66 -27.34
CA LEU A 141 -0.93 6.44 -26.73
C LEU A 141 -2.23 6.73 -25.97
N LEU A 142 -2.40 7.98 -25.55
CA LEU A 142 -3.61 8.50 -24.93
C LEU A 142 -4.17 9.64 -25.80
N ALA A 143 -5.49 9.79 -25.78
CA ALA A 143 -6.13 10.95 -26.43
C ALA A 143 -5.73 12.26 -25.71
N ALA A 144 -5.80 13.39 -26.41
CA ALA A 144 -5.50 14.69 -25.82
C ALA A 144 -6.48 15.03 -24.67
N GLY A 145 -5.93 15.49 -23.53
CA GLY A 145 -6.63 15.74 -22.27
C GLY A 145 -6.75 14.50 -21.37
N ARG A 146 -6.45 13.30 -21.88
CA ARG A 146 -6.69 12.05 -21.15
C ARG A 146 -5.73 11.87 -19.97
N ALA A 147 -4.52 12.41 -20.06
CA ALA A 147 -3.57 12.37 -18.96
C ALA A 147 -4.11 13.08 -17.71
N ALA A 148 -4.75 14.24 -17.89
CA ALA A 148 -5.36 14.99 -16.80
C ALA A 148 -6.54 14.21 -16.19
N GLU A 149 -7.39 13.57 -17.00
CA GLU A 149 -8.47 12.73 -16.48
C GLU A 149 -7.95 11.58 -15.61
N ILE A 150 -6.87 10.91 -16.01
CA ILE A 150 -6.28 9.81 -15.25
C ILE A 150 -5.72 10.29 -13.90
N LEU A 151 -5.06 11.45 -13.88
CA LEU A 151 -4.34 11.93 -12.69
C LEU A 151 -5.20 12.75 -11.74
N ASP A 152 -6.13 13.53 -12.27
CA ASP A 152 -6.83 14.58 -11.51
C ASP A 152 -8.27 14.21 -11.15
N THR A 153 -8.79 13.08 -11.67
CA THR A 153 -10.08 12.53 -11.20
C THR A 153 -9.96 12.17 -9.71
N PRO A 154 -10.92 12.61 -8.86
CA PRO A 154 -10.89 12.33 -7.43
C PRO A 154 -10.68 10.85 -7.11
N VAL A 155 -9.80 10.57 -6.15
CA VAL A 155 -9.52 9.22 -5.67
C VAL A 155 -10.75 8.67 -4.96
N GLN A 156 -11.14 7.44 -5.31
CA GLN A 156 -12.27 6.74 -4.73
C GLN A 156 -11.82 5.78 -3.64
N THR A 157 -12.71 5.45 -2.70
CA THR A 157 -12.40 4.57 -1.56
C THR A 157 -11.86 3.20 -1.97
N HIS A 158 -12.32 2.66 -3.11
CA HIS A 158 -11.85 1.35 -3.59
C HIS A 158 -10.46 1.39 -4.25
N GLU A 159 -9.89 2.58 -4.44
CA GLU A 159 -8.58 2.77 -5.05
C GLU A 159 -7.46 2.83 -4.00
N LEU A 160 -7.82 3.00 -2.73
CA LEU A 160 -6.90 3.17 -1.61
C LEU A 160 -6.13 1.86 -1.31
N PRO A 161 -4.88 1.95 -0.80
CA PRO A 161 -4.07 0.81 -0.37
C PRO A 161 -4.73 -0.12 0.66
#